data_AF-X1U108-F1
#
_entry.id   AF-X1U108-F1
#
_cell.length_a   1.000
_cell.length_b   1.000
_cell.length_c   1.000
_cell.angle_alpha   90.00
_cell.angle_beta   90.00
_cell.angle_gamma   90.00
#
_symmetry.space_group_name_H-M   'P 1'
#
loop_
_entity.id
_entity.type
_entity.pdbx_description
1 polymer ?
#
loop_
_entity_poly.entity_id
_entity_poly.type
_entity_poly.pdbx_seq_one_letter_code
_entity_poly.pdbx_strand_id
1 'polypeptide(L)'
;AMYYNGAEGDQSVIASGAGSHYEKAEVYGREIAIEVMNIYQDIQPLKDVELEYNYQLIQLPERKAHPDFMETGGKEYGLDEQKIQVLLEQVFPEQTSIGAYKLGELLIVGAPGEMIAELGLEIKEKLKEHGIKYPVIGGLANQWISYILSEEEYNKSGYEASVSFYGKELGNVIVKGMLDTAIPITK
;
A
#
# COMPACT_ATOMS: atom_id res chain seq x y z
N ALA A 1 -7.64 14.42 14.37
CA ALA A 1 -7.73 13.04 13.85
C ALA A 1 -6.62 12.82 12.83
N MET A 2 -6.12 11.60 12.69
CA MET A 2 -5.17 11.21 11.65
C MET A 2 -5.88 10.23 10.72
N TYR A 3 -5.86 10.50 9.41
CA TYR A 3 -6.29 9.59 8.36
C TYR A 3 -5.04 9.09 7.65
N TYR A 4 -4.97 7.80 7.37
CA TYR A 4 -3.82 7.18 6.71
C TYR A 4 -4.31 6.17 5.67
N ASN A 5 -3.45 5.87 4.69
CA ASN A 5 -3.81 4.99 3.58
C ASN A 5 -3.80 3.51 3.99
N GLY A 6 -4.73 2.76 3.41
CA GLY A 6 -4.73 1.30 3.42
C GLY A 6 -3.95 0.73 2.23
N ALA A 7 -4.47 -0.35 1.65
CA ALA A 7 -4.09 -0.79 0.30
C ALA A 7 -5.00 -0.06 -0.69
N GLU A 8 -4.47 1.00 -1.28
CA GLU A 8 -5.16 2.05 -2.02
C GLU A 8 -4.80 2.10 -3.50
N GLY A 9 -3.82 1.30 -3.96
CA GLY A 9 -3.17 1.47 -5.26
C GLY A 9 -4.10 1.33 -6.48
N ASP A 10 -5.30 0.76 -6.32
CA ASP A 10 -6.34 0.64 -7.35
C ASP A 10 -7.64 1.39 -6.97
N GLN A 11 -7.58 2.27 -5.96
CA GLN A 11 -8.73 3.01 -5.44
C GLN A 11 -8.67 4.47 -5.88
N SER A 12 -9.79 4.98 -6.39
CA SER A 12 -9.94 6.37 -6.78
C SER A 12 -11.14 7.02 -6.09
N VAL A 13 -10.98 8.28 -5.73
CA VAL A 13 -12.04 9.07 -5.09
C VAL A 13 -13.03 9.54 -6.14
N ILE A 14 -14.29 9.12 -6.01
CA ILE A 14 -15.39 9.59 -6.86
C ILE A 14 -16.39 10.38 -6.00
N ALA A 15 -16.21 11.70 -5.93
CA ALA A 15 -17.17 12.60 -5.30
C ALA A 15 -18.21 13.09 -6.32
N SER A 16 -19.46 12.67 -6.17
CA SER A 16 -20.58 13.11 -7.02
C SER A 16 -21.21 14.42 -6.50
N GLY A 17 -21.84 15.19 -7.40
CA GLY A 17 -22.67 16.35 -6.99
C GLY A 17 -21.94 17.65 -6.62
N ALA A 18 -20.61 17.71 -6.71
CA ALA A 18 -19.81 18.92 -6.44
C ALA A 18 -19.21 19.52 -7.72
N GLY A 19 -19.20 20.85 -7.82
CA GLY A 19 -18.75 21.58 -9.01
C GLY A 19 -17.24 21.61 -9.15
N SER A 20 -16.56 22.19 -8.16
CA SER A 20 -15.10 22.39 -8.12
C SER A 20 -14.35 21.23 -7.46
N HIS A 21 -13.03 21.14 -7.73
CA HIS A 21 -12.17 20.17 -7.05
C HIS A 21 -12.13 20.38 -5.53
N TYR A 22 -12.23 21.62 -5.06
CA TYR A 22 -12.31 21.94 -3.63
C TYR A 22 -13.57 21.38 -3.00
N GLU A 23 -14.73 21.59 -3.63
CA GLU A 23 -16.01 21.06 -3.13
C GLU A 23 -16.01 19.52 -3.16
N LYS A 24 -15.42 18.89 -4.18
CA LYS A 24 -15.29 17.43 -4.23
C LYS A 24 -14.45 16.87 -3.09
N ALA A 25 -13.30 17.48 -2.81
CA ALA A 25 -12.43 17.09 -1.69
C ALA A 25 -13.14 17.28 -0.34
N GLU A 26 -13.88 18.38 -0.20
CA GLU A 26 -14.65 18.68 1.01
C GLU A 26 -15.76 17.65 1.24
N VAL A 27 -16.55 17.35 0.21
CA VAL A 27 -17.63 16.34 0.28
C VAL A 27 -17.07 14.98 0.68
N TYR A 28 -16.03 14.50 -0.01
CA TYR A 28 -15.43 13.21 0.31
C TYR A 28 -14.85 13.16 1.72
N GLY A 29 -14.10 14.19 2.12
CA GLY A 29 -13.53 14.28 3.47
C GLY A 29 -14.61 14.31 4.55
N ARG A 30 -15.72 15.02 4.31
CA ARG A 30 -16.86 15.07 5.22
C ARG A 30 -17.56 13.73 5.33
N GLU A 31 -17.78 13.02 4.22
CA GLU A 31 -18.38 11.68 4.21
C GLU A 31 -17.57 10.70 5.07
N ILE A 32 -16.25 10.66 4.88
CA ILE A 32 -15.37 9.83 5.72
C ILE A 32 -15.44 10.28 7.19
N ALA A 33 -15.40 11.58 7.46
CA ALA A 33 -15.43 12.10 8.82
C ALA A 33 -16.72 11.72 9.56
N ILE A 34 -17.87 11.73 8.87
CA ILE A 34 -19.15 11.31 9.44
C ILE A 34 -19.09 9.83 9.86
N GLU A 35 -18.61 8.94 8.99
CA GLU A 35 -18.48 7.52 9.32
C GLU A 35 -17.53 7.27 10.50
N VAL A 36 -16.39 7.96 10.53
CA VAL A 36 -15.45 7.89 11.67
C VAL A 36 -16.11 8.38 12.95
N MET A 37 -16.85 9.49 12.92
CA MET A 37 -17.51 10.04 14.09
C MET A 37 -18.64 9.14 14.60
N ASN A 38 -19.34 8.42 13.71
CA ASN A 38 -20.35 7.44 14.10
C ASN A 38 -19.71 6.28 14.89
N ILE A 39 -18.57 5.77 14.43
CA ILE A 39 -17.85 4.70 15.14
C ILE A 39 -17.24 5.22 16.44
N TYR A 40 -16.59 6.40 16.40
CA TYR A 40 -15.84 6.97 17.52
C TYR A 40 -16.67 7.16 18.80
N GLN A 41 -17.96 7.49 18.65
CA GLN A 41 -18.86 7.72 19.79
C GLN A 41 -19.00 6.50 20.71
N ASP A 42 -18.87 5.30 20.14
CA ASP A 42 -19.07 4.04 20.86
C ASP A 42 -17.75 3.35 21.26
N ILE A 43 -16.59 3.90 20.85
CA ILE A 43 -15.28 3.32 21.19
C ILE A 43 -15.01 3.47 22.68
N GLN A 44 -14.69 2.36 23.33
CA GLN A 44 -14.14 2.33 24.70
C GLN A 44 -12.63 2.05 24.64
N PRO A 45 -11.78 3.03 24.95
CA PRO A 45 -10.33 2.83 24.94
C PRO A 45 -9.89 1.84 26.01
N LEU A 46 -8.99 0.93 25.63
CA LEU A 46 -8.27 0.07 26.59
C LEU A 46 -7.04 0.82 27.13
N LYS A 47 -6.68 0.53 28.38
CA LYS A 47 -5.45 1.01 29.02
C LYS A 47 -4.44 -0.13 29.09
N ASP A 48 -3.16 0.24 29.23
CA ASP A 48 -2.06 -0.69 29.47
C ASP A 48 -1.98 -1.82 28.43
N VAL A 49 -2.13 -1.45 27.17
CA VAL A 49 -2.10 -2.36 26.02
C VAL A 49 -0.64 -2.65 25.65
N GLU A 50 -0.31 -3.93 25.49
CA GLU A 50 1.02 -4.36 25.04
C GLU A 50 1.32 -3.88 23.62
N LEU A 51 2.53 -3.37 23.44
CA LEU A 51 3.07 -2.96 22.15
C LEU A 51 4.19 -3.92 21.76
N GLU A 52 3.98 -4.63 20.66
CA GLU A 52 5.00 -5.43 19.99
C GLU A 52 5.30 -4.83 18.62
N TYR A 53 6.53 -4.99 18.14
CA TYR A 53 6.89 -4.57 16.80
C TYR A 53 7.90 -5.53 16.20
N ASN A 54 7.93 -5.56 14.88
CA ASN A 54 8.94 -6.25 14.11
C ASN A 54 9.30 -5.42 12.88
N TYR A 55 10.51 -5.63 12.38
CA TYR A 55 11.04 -4.90 11.25
C TYR A 55 11.99 -5.78 10.46
N GLN A 56 11.83 -5.79 9.14
CA GLN A 56 12.70 -6.55 8.25
C GLN A 56 13.10 -5.73 7.03
N LEU A 57 14.33 -5.94 6.59
CA LEU A 57 14.77 -5.56 5.24
C LEU A 57 14.51 -6.75 4.32
N ILE A 58 13.88 -6.49 3.18
CA ILE A 58 13.61 -7.49 2.15
C ILE A 58 14.28 -7.12 0.84
N GLN A 59 14.76 -8.14 0.13
CA GLN A 59 15.30 -7.97 -1.21
C GLN A 59 14.16 -7.83 -2.21
N LEU A 60 14.21 -6.77 -3.02
CA LEU A 60 13.28 -6.56 -4.12
C LEU A 60 13.75 -7.34 -5.36
N PRO A 61 12.82 -7.70 -6.27
CA PRO A 61 13.17 -8.21 -7.59
C PRO A 61 14.07 -7.26 -8.37
N GLU A 62 14.56 -7.71 -9.53
CA GLU A 62 15.28 -6.83 -10.45
C GLU A 62 14.38 -5.68 -10.92
N ARG A 63 14.94 -4.47 -10.96
CA ARG A 63 14.24 -3.29 -11.47
C ARG A 63 13.93 -3.49 -12.95
N LYS A 64 12.68 -3.25 -13.33
CA LYS A 64 12.23 -3.45 -14.71
C LYS A 64 11.13 -2.46 -15.07
N ALA A 65 11.35 -1.71 -16.14
CA ALA A 65 10.28 -0.93 -16.75
C ALA A 65 9.28 -1.86 -17.44
N HIS A 66 7.99 -1.58 -17.27
CA HIS A 66 6.93 -2.26 -18.03
C HIS A 66 7.07 -1.94 -19.53
N PRO A 67 6.79 -2.88 -20.46
CA PRO A 67 6.78 -2.58 -21.90
C PRO A 67 5.94 -1.36 -22.28
N ASP A 68 4.79 -1.20 -21.63
CA ASP A 68 3.85 -0.11 -21.90
C ASP A 68 4.22 1.21 -21.21
N PHE A 69 5.33 1.26 -20.47
CA PHE A 69 5.79 2.47 -19.78
C PHE A 69 5.85 3.65 -20.74
N MET A 70 6.44 3.46 -21.93
CA MET A 70 6.60 4.51 -22.92
C MET A 70 5.26 5.07 -23.45
N GLU A 71 4.19 4.27 -23.44
CA GLU A 71 2.90 4.70 -23.97
C GLU A 71 2.02 5.43 -22.95
N THR A 72 2.36 5.27 -21.66
CA THR A 72 1.60 5.75 -20.49
C THR A 72 2.48 6.64 -19.62
N GLY A 73 3.08 6.14 -18.54
CA GLY A 73 3.90 6.92 -17.60
C GLY A 73 5.06 7.67 -18.26
N GLY A 74 5.70 7.10 -19.27
CA GLY A 74 6.77 7.75 -20.04
C GLY A 74 6.31 9.01 -20.76
N LYS A 75 5.07 9.07 -21.26
CA LYS A 75 4.51 10.31 -21.84
C LYS A 75 4.19 11.35 -20.77
N GLU A 76 3.67 10.92 -19.63
CA GLU A 76 3.33 11.81 -18.51
C GLU A 76 4.57 12.46 -17.90
N TYR A 77 5.63 11.66 -17.69
CA TYR A 77 6.88 12.12 -17.08
C TYR A 77 7.94 12.60 -18.09
N GLY A 78 7.67 12.51 -19.40
CA GLY A 78 8.60 12.92 -20.47
C GLY A 78 9.89 12.08 -20.53
N LEU A 79 9.78 10.79 -20.17
CA LEU A 79 10.90 9.86 -20.08
C LEU A 79 11.03 9.01 -21.35
N ASP A 80 12.27 8.80 -21.80
CA ASP A 80 12.64 7.87 -22.86
C ASP A 80 13.36 6.63 -22.27
N GLU A 81 13.60 5.61 -23.10
CA GLU A 81 14.20 4.34 -22.66
C GLU A 81 15.52 4.50 -21.91
N GLN A 82 16.35 5.48 -22.28
CA GLN A 82 17.62 5.72 -21.61
C GLN A 82 17.40 6.40 -20.25
N LYS A 83 16.49 7.38 -20.19
CA LYS A 83 16.18 8.10 -18.95
C LYS A 83 15.46 7.23 -17.93
N ILE A 84 14.59 6.31 -18.35
CA ILE A 84 13.93 5.40 -17.41
C ILE A 84 14.94 4.46 -16.75
N GLN A 85 15.92 3.94 -17.48
CA GLN A 85 16.95 3.10 -16.89
C GLN A 85 17.76 3.84 -15.81
N VAL A 86 18.16 5.09 -16.11
CA VAL A 86 18.84 5.94 -15.13
C VAL A 86 17.95 6.24 -13.92
N LEU A 87 16.65 6.52 -14.14
CA LEU A 87 15.70 6.74 -13.05
C LEU A 87 15.57 5.51 -12.15
N LEU A 88 15.42 4.32 -12.75
CA LEU A 88 15.34 3.04 -12.03
C LEU A 88 16.57 2.85 -11.14
N GLU A 89 17.76 3.04 -11.69
CA GLU A 89 19.02 2.84 -10.96
C GLU A 89 19.24 3.87 -9.83
N GLN A 90 18.82 5.12 -10.01
CA GLN A 90 19.09 6.21 -9.05
C GLN A 90 18.02 6.38 -7.98
N VAL A 91 16.76 6.07 -8.30
CA VAL A 91 15.61 6.36 -7.42
C VAL A 91 15.09 5.11 -6.73
N PHE A 92 15.03 3.99 -7.45
CA PHE A 92 14.40 2.77 -6.95
C PHE A 92 15.44 1.89 -6.26
N PRO A 93 15.23 1.48 -4.99
CA PRO A 93 16.22 0.70 -4.25
C PRO A 93 16.24 -0.78 -4.69
N GLU A 94 17.29 -1.51 -4.29
CA GLU A 94 17.34 -2.98 -4.37
C GLU A 94 16.70 -3.67 -3.17
N GLN A 95 16.58 -2.98 -2.04
CA GLN A 95 15.98 -3.50 -0.82
C GLN A 95 15.00 -2.46 -0.26
N THR A 96 13.97 -2.93 0.43
CA THR A 96 13.05 -2.05 1.16
C THR A 96 12.82 -2.58 2.57
N SER A 97 12.21 -1.74 3.39
CA SER A 97 11.90 -2.01 4.78
C SER A 97 10.42 -2.26 5.00
N ILE A 98 10.09 -3.34 5.69
CA ILE A 98 8.75 -3.63 6.18
C ILE A 98 8.74 -3.46 7.69
N GLY A 99 7.79 -2.68 8.19
CA GLY A 99 7.52 -2.55 9.63
C GLY A 99 6.16 -3.14 9.96
N ALA A 100 6.06 -3.82 11.09
CA ALA A 100 4.79 -4.25 11.67
C ALA A 100 4.73 -3.84 13.15
N TYR A 101 3.56 -3.40 13.58
CA TYR A 101 3.27 -3.02 14.97
C TYR A 101 1.98 -3.71 15.41
N LYS A 102 2.00 -4.32 16.59
CA LYS A 102 0.82 -4.86 17.24
C LYS A 102 0.57 -4.11 18.53
N LEU A 103 -0.62 -3.55 18.66
CA LEU A 103 -1.11 -2.86 19.86
C LEU A 103 -2.34 -3.61 20.35
N GLY A 104 -2.15 -4.58 21.25
CA GLY A 104 -3.21 -5.47 21.71
C GLY A 104 -3.77 -6.30 20.56
N GLU A 105 -5.06 -6.10 20.25
CA GLU A 105 -5.76 -6.83 19.18
C GLU A 105 -5.58 -6.21 17.76
N LEU A 106 -4.98 -5.00 17.68
CA LEU A 106 -4.69 -4.30 16.43
C LEU A 106 -3.30 -4.68 15.93
N LEU A 107 -3.18 -5.07 14.66
CA LEU A 107 -1.90 -5.21 13.98
C LEU A 107 -1.88 -4.35 12.72
N ILE A 108 -0.90 -3.46 12.63
CA ILE A 108 -0.62 -2.65 11.44
C ILE A 108 0.63 -3.20 10.78
N VAL A 109 0.56 -3.53 9.48
CA VAL A 109 1.73 -3.91 8.68
C VAL A 109 1.88 -2.94 7.51
N GLY A 110 3.09 -2.40 7.33
CA GLY A 110 3.39 -1.35 6.37
C GLY A 110 3.67 -1.90 4.97
N ALA A 111 3.00 -1.34 3.95
CA ALA A 111 3.30 -1.57 2.54
C ALA A 111 4.20 -0.42 2.02
N PRO A 112 5.37 -0.73 1.45
CA PRO A 112 6.34 0.30 1.04
C PRO A 112 6.04 0.87 -0.36
N GLY A 113 4.79 1.23 -0.63
CA GLY A 113 4.31 1.67 -1.93
C GLY A 113 2.79 1.68 -1.99
N GLU A 114 2.27 1.77 -3.22
CA GLU A 114 0.84 1.82 -3.52
C GLU A 114 0.34 0.41 -3.83
N MET A 115 -0.14 -0.28 -2.79
CA MET A 115 -0.59 -1.67 -2.90
C MET A 115 -2.05 -1.75 -3.31
N ILE A 116 -2.37 -2.58 -4.30
CA ILE A 116 -3.76 -2.82 -4.71
C ILE A 116 -4.58 -3.50 -3.61
N ALA A 117 -5.88 -3.23 -3.59
CA ALA A 117 -6.78 -3.70 -2.55
C ALA A 117 -6.81 -5.23 -2.41
N GLU A 118 -6.71 -5.97 -3.53
CA GLU A 118 -6.67 -7.44 -3.56
C GLU A 118 -5.56 -8.02 -2.67
N LEU A 119 -4.32 -7.57 -2.86
CA LEU A 119 -3.17 -8.03 -2.07
C LEU A 119 -3.32 -7.62 -0.58
N GLY A 120 -3.86 -6.42 -0.34
CA GLY A 120 -4.15 -5.97 1.01
C GLY A 120 -5.20 -6.83 1.73
N LEU A 121 -6.21 -7.33 1.01
CA LEU A 121 -7.21 -8.26 1.54
C LEU A 121 -6.59 -9.62 1.83
N GLU A 122 -5.76 -10.15 0.93
CA GLU A 122 -5.05 -11.43 1.13
C GLU A 122 -4.23 -11.41 2.43
N ILE A 123 -3.46 -10.35 2.67
CA ILE A 123 -2.66 -10.20 3.91
C ILE A 123 -3.57 -10.16 5.14
N LYS A 124 -4.66 -9.39 5.09
CA LYS A 124 -5.61 -9.29 6.21
C LYS A 124 -6.27 -10.64 6.52
N GLU A 125 -6.64 -11.42 5.51
CA GLU A 125 -7.21 -12.75 5.68
C GLU A 125 -6.21 -13.70 6.35
N LYS A 126 -4.98 -13.78 5.84
CA LYS A 126 -3.92 -14.60 6.44
C LYS A 126 -3.60 -14.20 7.87
N LEU A 127 -3.60 -12.92 8.20
CA LEU A 127 -3.38 -12.46 9.58
C LEU A 127 -4.54 -12.84 10.51
N LYS A 128 -5.79 -12.82 10.02
CA LYS A 128 -6.95 -13.33 10.78
C LYS A 128 -6.84 -14.83 11.05
N GLU A 129 -6.37 -15.61 10.08
CA GLU A 129 -6.09 -17.05 10.27
C GLU A 129 -5.02 -17.29 11.35
N HIS A 130 -4.12 -16.32 11.56
CA HIS A 130 -3.11 -16.32 12.63
C HIS A 130 -3.61 -15.70 13.95
N GLY A 131 -4.91 -15.47 14.10
CA GLY A 131 -5.54 -15.02 15.35
C GLY A 131 -5.58 -13.51 15.55
N ILE A 132 -5.15 -12.70 14.57
CA ILE A 132 -5.26 -11.25 14.67
C ILE A 132 -6.69 -10.81 14.39
N LYS A 133 -7.28 -10.10 15.35
CA LYS A 133 -8.67 -9.62 15.26
C LYS A 133 -8.82 -8.41 14.34
N TYR A 134 -7.90 -7.45 14.42
CA TYR A 134 -7.94 -6.22 13.62
C TYR A 134 -6.65 -6.04 12.83
N PRO A 135 -6.43 -6.78 11.73
CA PRO A 135 -5.31 -6.52 10.84
C PRO A 135 -5.64 -5.35 9.90
N VAL A 136 -4.70 -4.40 9.79
CA VAL A 136 -4.78 -3.26 8.88
C VAL A 136 -3.48 -3.08 8.12
N ILE A 137 -3.60 -2.57 6.89
CA ILE A 137 -2.45 -2.20 6.05
C ILE A 137 -2.16 -0.73 6.30
N GLY A 138 -0.89 -0.38 6.51
CA GLY A 138 -0.41 1.00 6.41
C GLY A 138 0.23 1.20 5.03
N GLY A 139 -0.50 1.82 4.10
CA GLY A 139 0.01 2.16 2.78
C GLY A 139 1.11 3.22 2.85
N LEU A 140 1.97 3.28 1.83
CA LEU A 140 3.05 4.26 1.70
C LEU A 140 4.00 4.32 2.93
N ALA A 141 4.22 3.18 3.59
CA ALA A 141 4.97 3.13 4.84
C ALA A 141 6.48 2.98 4.59
N ASN A 142 7.28 3.75 5.34
CA ASN A 142 8.75 3.78 5.36
C ASN A 142 9.44 4.23 4.06
N GLN A 143 9.07 3.67 2.91
CA GLN A 143 9.64 3.96 1.60
C GLN A 143 8.55 3.85 0.53
N TRP A 144 8.72 4.57 -0.57
CA TRP A 144 7.82 4.48 -1.73
C TRP A 144 8.57 3.81 -2.89
N ILE A 145 8.09 2.63 -3.30
CA ILE A 145 8.62 1.87 -4.44
C ILE A 145 7.67 1.86 -5.64
N SER A 146 6.74 2.81 -5.69
CA SER A 146 5.64 2.89 -6.66
C SER A 146 4.58 1.79 -6.45
N TYR A 147 3.89 1.37 -7.52
CA TYR A 147 2.74 0.47 -7.49
C TYR A 147 3.12 -0.99 -7.30
N ILE A 148 2.37 -1.66 -6.41
CA ILE A 148 2.55 -3.06 -6.01
C ILE A 148 1.31 -3.84 -6.47
N LEU A 149 1.50 -4.63 -7.53
CA LEU A 149 0.42 -5.33 -8.24
C LEU A 149 0.52 -6.84 -8.09
N SER A 150 -0.62 -7.53 -8.24
CA SER A 150 -0.62 -8.97 -8.50
C SER A 150 -0.02 -9.25 -9.89
N GLU A 151 0.42 -10.49 -10.12
CA GLU A 151 0.89 -10.89 -11.44
C GLU A 151 -0.21 -10.70 -12.50
N GLU A 152 -1.47 -10.96 -12.14
CA GLU A 152 -2.60 -10.78 -13.05
C GLU A 152 -2.78 -9.31 -13.44
N GLU A 153 -2.81 -8.39 -12.46
CA GLU A 153 -2.97 -6.95 -12.73
C GLU A 153 -1.76 -6.37 -13.48
N TYR A 154 -0.54 -6.82 -13.17
CA TYR A 154 0.65 -6.43 -13.93
C TYR A 154 0.50 -6.82 -15.41
N ASN A 155 -0.04 -7.99 -15.72
CA ASN A 155 -0.20 -8.46 -17.09
C ASN A 155 -1.37 -7.79 -17.83
N LYS A 156 -2.36 -7.23 -17.13
CA LYS A 156 -3.51 -6.53 -17.73
C LYS A 156 -3.13 -5.20 -18.40
N SER A 157 -1.89 -4.73 -18.23
CA SER A 157 -1.40 -3.45 -18.75
C SER A 157 -2.18 -2.26 -18.14
N GLY A 158 -1.82 -1.03 -18.48
CA GLY A 158 -2.47 0.16 -17.91
C GLY A 158 -1.52 1.02 -17.09
N TYR A 159 -2.05 2.06 -16.44
CA TYR A 159 -1.22 3.06 -15.77
C TYR A 159 -0.44 2.44 -14.61
N GLU A 160 -1.12 1.77 -13.70
CA GLU A 160 -0.54 1.15 -12.51
C GLU A 160 0.53 0.11 -12.90
N ALA A 161 0.25 -0.71 -13.91
CA ALA A 161 1.22 -1.67 -14.46
C ALA A 161 2.44 -0.97 -15.05
N SER A 162 2.24 0.15 -15.73
CA SER A 162 3.32 0.91 -16.35
C SER A 162 4.33 1.45 -15.36
N VAL A 163 3.86 1.84 -14.17
CA VAL A 163 4.69 2.40 -13.10
C VAL A 163 5.02 1.39 -12.00
N SER A 164 4.83 0.08 -12.24
CA SER A 164 5.31 -0.98 -11.34
C SER A 164 6.71 -1.43 -11.75
N PHE A 165 7.72 -1.02 -10.99
CA PHE A 165 9.12 -1.02 -11.44
C PHE A 165 9.95 -2.26 -11.06
N TYR A 166 9.32 -3.33 -10.59
CA TYR A 166 10.01 -4.55 -10.13
C TYR A 166 9.44 -5.83 -10.76
N GLY A 167 8.75 -5.68 -11.89
CA GLY A 167 8.15 -6.79 -12.61
C GLY A 167 6.97 -7.46 -11.89
N LYS A 168 6.41 -8.47 -12.56
CA LYS A 168 5.20 -9.19 -12.14
C LYS A 168 5.29 -9.94 -10.81
N GLU A 169 6.50 -10.17 -10.31
CA GLU A 169 6.73 -10.92 -9.06
C GLU A 169 6.67 -10.03 -7.81
N LEU A 170 6.65 -8.70 -7.97
CA LEU A 170 6.71 -7.74 -6.88
C LEU A 170 5.62 -7.96 -5.83
N GLY A 171 4.35 -8.12 -6.25
CA GLY A 171 3.24 -8.34 -5.33
C GLY A 171 3.47 -9.52 -4.38
N ASN A 172 3.87 -10.66 -4.93
CA ASN A 172 4.15 -11.87 -4.16
C ASN A 172 5.31 -11.68 -3.16
N VAL A 173 6.39 -10.99 -3.59
CA VAL A 173 7.53 -10.68 -2.72
C VAL A 173 7.12 -9.77 -1.56
N ILE A 174 6.32 -8.73 -1.83
CA ILE A 174 5.86 -7.80 -0.80
C ILE A 174 4.87 -8.49 0.16
N VAL A 175 3.88 -9.22 -0.34
CA VAL A 175 2.93 -9.97 0.49
C VAL A 175 3.66 -10.91 1.43
N LYS A 176 4.62 -11.68 0.89
CA LYS A 176 5.45 -12.58 1.69
C LYS A 176 6.27 -11.81 2.74
N GLY A 177 6.93 -10.72 2.36
CA GLY A 177 7.71 -9.90 3.30
C GLY A 177 6.87 -9.28 4.42
N MET A 178 5.66 -8.83 4.10
CA MET A 178 4.69 -8.31 5.08
C MET A 178 4.24 -9.39 6.05
N LEU A 179 3.92 -10.59 5.58
CA LEU A 179 3.55 -11.72 6.43
C LEU A 179 4.71 -12.22 7.29
N ASP A 180 5.90 -12.38 6.70
CA ASP A 180 7.11 -12.80 7.43
C ASP A 180 7.53 -11.80 8.51
N THR A 181 7.21 -10.52 8.32
CA THR A 181 7.43 -9.48 9.34
C THR A 181 6.34 -9.50 10.40
N ALA A 182 5.07 -9.67 10.03
CA ALA A 182 3.93 -9.56 10.94
C ALA A 182 3.65 -10.83 11.77
N ILE A 183 3.74 -12.02 11.17
CA ILE A 183 3.42 -13.30 11.83
C ILE A 183 4.22 -13.55 13.13
N PRO A 184 5.52 -13.22 13.22
CA PRO A 184 6.29 -13.44 14.45
C PRO A 184 5.72 -12.75 15.69
N ILE A 185 5.00 -11.63 15.52
CA ILE A 185 4.41 -10.86 16.62
C ILE A 185 2.91 -11.16 16.82
N THR A 186 2.34 -12.18 16.17
CA THR A 186 0.91 -12.52 16.36
C THR A 186 0.64 -13.36 17.60
N LYS A 187 1.70 -13.88 18.25
CA LYS A 187 1.60 -14.79 19.40
C LYS A 187 1.33 -14.05 20.70
#